data_AF-A0A9D0VYL0-F1
#
_entry.id   AF-A0A9D0VYL0-F1
#
_cell.length_a   1.000
_cell.length_b   1.000
_cell.length_c   1.000
_cell.angle_alpha   90.00
_cell.angle_beta   90.00
_cell.angle_gamma   90.00
#
_symmetry.space_group_name_H-M   'P 1'
#
loop_
_entity.id
_entity.type
_entity.pdbx_description
1 polymer ?
#
loop_
_entity_poly.entity_id
_entity_poly.type
_entity_poly.pdbx_seq_one_letter_code
_entity_poly.pdbx_strand_id
1 'polypeptide(L)' 'MKIDSALSQALLGIQRGMNSARDNAAKIASAGTFRDGGPDDLVGPLVGLKQDRLQVAASVQVLKTVDGLIGALFDDKA' A
#
# COMPACT_ATOMS: atom_id res chain seq x y z
N MET A 1 -12.53 19.63 -4.23
CA MET A 1 -13.75 18.99 -3.68
C MET A 1 -13.37 17.84 -2.76
N LYS A 2 -14.29 17.31 -1.93
CA LYS A 2 -13.99 16.18 -1.02
C LYS A 2 -13.50 14.93 -1.77
N ILE A 3 -13.99 14.71 -2.99
CA ILE A 3 -13.59 13.59 -3.87
C ILE A 3 -12.12 13.71 -4.30
N ASP A 4 -11.67 14.88 -4.74
CA ASP A 4 -10.26 15.11 -5.11
C ASP A 4 -9.30 14.85 -3.93
N SER A 5 -9.73 15.21 -2.72
CA SER A 5 -8.95 14.97 -1.51
C SER A 5 -8.85 13.48 -1.19
N ALA A 6 -9.93 12.71 -1.35
CA ALA A 6 -9.93 11.26 -1.16
C ALA A 6 -9.08 10.55 -2.22
N LEU A 7 -9.13 11.00 -3.48
CA LEU A 7 -8.28 10.51 -4.57
C LEU A 7 -6.80 10.70 -4.23
N SER A 8 -6.43 11.92 -3.84
CA SER A 8 -5.04 12.25 -3.48
C SER A 8 -4.55 11.41 -2.30
N GLN A 9 -5.37 11.23 -1.27
CA GLN A 9 -5.02 10.39 -0.12
C GLN A 9 -4.88 8.91 -0.48
N ALA A 10 -5.74 8.39 -1.37
CA ALA A 10 -5.62 7.02 -1.87
C ALA A 10 -4.30 6.81 -2.62
N LEU A 11 -3.93 7.72 -3.53
CA LEU A 11 -2.67 7.65 -4.27
C LEU A 11 -1.46 7.74 -3.34
N LEU A 12 -1.48 8.66 -2.37
CA LEU A 12 -0.42 8.77 -1.35
C LEU A 12 -0.34 7.51 -0.49
N GLY A 13 -1.47 6.90 -0.13
CA GLY A 13 -1.52 5.65 0.60
C GLY A 13 -0.88 4.48 -0.16
N ILE A 14 -1.19 4.36 -1.46
CA ILE A 14 -0.57 3.37 -2.35
C ILE A 14 0.94 3.60 -2.44
N GLN A 15 1.37 4.83 -2.69
CA GLN A 15 2.79 5.17 -2.82
C GLN A 15 3.57 4.85 -1.54
N ARG A 16 3.05 5.27 -0.37
CA ARG A 16 3.67 4.97 0.93
C ARG A 16 3.76 3.48 1.21
N GLY A 17 2.68 2.74 0.97
CA GLY A 17 2.66 1.28 1.15
C GLY A 17 3.65 0.57 0.22
N MET A 18 3.77 1.00 -1.04
CA MET A 18 4.76 0.43 -1.97
C MET A 18 6.21 0.75 -1.58
N ASN A 19 6.48 1.96 -1.08
CA ASN A 19 7.83 2.31 -0.61
C ASN A 19 8.21 1.47 0.62
N SER A 20 7.31 1.39 1.62
CA SER A 20 7.51 0.54 2.80
C SER A 20 7.70 -0.94 2.43
N ALA A 21 6.91 -1.45 1.46
CA ALA A 21 7.06 -2.81 0.97
C ALA A 21 8.44 -3.06 0.34
N ARG A 22 8.97 -2.10 -0.42
CA ARG A 22 10.32 -2.20 -1.00
C ARG A 22 11.38 -2.22 0.10
N ASP A 23 11.24 -1.40 1.13
CA ASP A 23 12.17 -1.36 2.26
C ASP A 23 12.17 -2.68 3.04
N ASN A 24 10.99 -3.24 3.33
CA ASN A 24 10.86 -4.53 3.99
C ASN A 24 11.39 -5.68 3.11
N ALA A 25 11.15 -5.64 1.80
CA ALA A 25 11.73 -6.61 0.86
C ALA A 25 13.26 -6.54 0.81
N ALA A 26 13.84 -5.33 0.83
CA ALA A 26 15.28 -5.14 0.88
C ALA A 26 15.89 -5.74 2.16
N LYS A 27 15.23 -5.53 3.32
CA LYS A 27 15.65 -6.14 4.60
C LYS A 27 15.62 -7.66 4.56
N ILE A 28 14.57 -8.25 3.97
CA ILE A 28 14.47 -9.72 3.77
C ILE A 28 15.63 -10.21 2.88
N ALA A 29 15.91 -9.51 1.77
CA ALA A 29 17.00 -9.88 0.87
C ALA A 29 18.38 -9.78 1.54
N SER A 30 18.61 -8.77 2.38
CA SER A 30 19.88 -8.61 3.11
C SER A 30 20.06 -9.59 4.28
N ALA A 31 18.98 -10.05 4.89
CA ALA A 31 19.06 -11.03 5.98
C ALA A 31 19.61 -12.38 5.51
N GLY A 32 19.41 -12.75 4.24
CA GLY A 32 20.01 -13.97 3.66
C GLY A 32 21.49 -13.86 3.28
N THR A 33 22.05 -12.63 3.19
CA THR A 33 23.45 -12.42 2.79
C THR A 33 24.40 -12.22 3.97
N PHE A 34 23.89 -11.83 5.14
CA PHE A 34 24.69 -11.69 6.36
C PHE A 34 24.78 -13.02 7.12
N ARG A 35 26.00 -13.48 7.31
CA ARG A 35 26.38 -14.78 7.91
C ARG A 35 25.99 -14.95 9.40
N ASP A 36 25.40 -13.91 10.00
CA ASP A 36 24.92 -13.83 11.39
C ASP A 36 23.38 -13.66 11.52
N GLY A 37 22.64 -13.58 10.40
CA GLY A 37 21.20 -13.34 10.42
C GLY A 37 20.40 -14.56 10.87
N GLY A 38 19.73 -14.46 12.02
CA GLY A 38 18.85 -15.51 12.54
C GLY A 38 17.46 -15.47 11.89
N PRO A 39 16.66 -16.55 11.99
CA PRO A 39 15.25 -16.53 11.56
C PRO A 39 14.44 -15.37 12.16
N ASP A 40 14.82 -14.91 13.35
CA ASP A 40 14.19 -13.80 14.07
C ASP A 40 14.35 -12.45 13.34
N ASP A 41 15.44 -12.25 12.58
CA ASP A 41 15.69 -11.03 11.80
C ASP A 41 14.76 -10.92 10.58
N LEU A 42 14.13 -12.03 10.17
CA LEU A 42 13.16 -12.08 9.07
C LEU A 42 11.72 -11.85 9.53
N VAL A 43 11.38 -12.14 10.79
CA VAL A 43 10.00 -12.06 11.28
C VAL A 43 9.44 -10.65 11.14
N GLY A 44 10.19 -9.64 11.63
CA GLY A 44 9.78 -8.24 11.55
C GLY A 44 9.52 -7.77 10.11
N PRO A 45 10.50 -7.89 9.19
CA PRO A 45 10.33 -7.55 7.78
C PRO A 45 9.20 -8.31 7.07
N LEU A 46 8.99 -9.60 7.37
CA LEU A 46 7.91 -10.39 6.78
C LEU A 46 6.52 -9.92 7.23
N VAL A 47 6.35 -9.65 8.53
CA VAL A 47 5.10 -9.08 9.07
C VAL A 47 4.87 -7.68 8.51
N GLY A 48 5.91 -6.85 8.46
CA GLY A 48 5.86 -5.53 7.84
C GLY A 48 5.39 -5.60 6.39
N LEU A 49 5.96 -6.51 5.58
CA LEU A 49 5.56 -6.70 4.18
C LEU A 49 4.08 -7.09 4.03
N LYS A 50 3.53 -7.88 4.96
CA LYS A 50 2.09 -8.22 4.98
C LYS A 50 1.24 -6.99 5.32
N GLN A 51 1.67 -6.19 6.29
CA GLN A 51 1.00 -4.94 6.65
C GLN A 51 1.00 -3.95 5.47
N ASP A 52 2.13 -3.83 4.76
CA ASP A 52 2.25 -2.97 3.58
C ASP A 52 1.27 -3.39 2.47
N ARG A 53 1.12 -4.70 2.25
CA ARG A 53 0.13 -5.24 1.31
C ARG A 53 -1.29 -4.84 1.70
N LEU A 54 -1.65 -4.94 2.98
CA LEU A 54 -2.96 -4.53 3.48
C LEU A 54 -3.19 -3.02 3.29
N GLN A 55 -2.18 -2.21 3.58
CA GLN A 55 -2.24 -0.75 3.41
C GLN A 55 -2.46 -0.36 1.94
N VAL A 56 -1.73 -0.99 1.00
CA VAL A 56 -1.92 -0.77 -0.43
C VAL A 56 -3.32 -1.22 -0.85
N ALA A 57 -3.77 -2.40 -0.43
CA ALA A 57 -5.10 -2.92 -0.78
C ALA A 57 -6.23 -2.01 -0.28
N ALA A 58 -6.13 -1.51 0.95
CA ALA A 58 -7.09 -0.56 1.50
C ALA A 58 -7.11 0.75 0.69
N SER A 59 -5.95 1.27 0.32
CA SER A 59 -5.83 2.50 -0.48
C SER A 59 -6.39 2.32 -1.90
N VAL A 60 -6.17 1.15 -2.51
CA VAL A 60 -6.79 0.78 -3.79
C VAL A 60 -8.31 0.68 -3.68
N GLN A 61 -8.84 0.18 -2.56
CA GLN A 61 -10.29 0.14 -2.36
C GLN A 61 -10.88 1.55 -2.28
N VAL A 62 -10.22 2.49 -1.60
CA VAL A 62 -10.64 3.90 -1.60
C VAL A 62 -10.62 4.50 -3.01
N LEU A 63 -9.59 4.21 -3.80
CA LEU A 63 -9.49 4.65 -5.20
C LEU A 63 -10.67 4.13 -6.04
N LYS A 64 -11.01 2.85 -5.93
CA LYS A 64 -12.18 2.26 -6.62
C LYS A 64 -13.50 2.90 -6.20
N THR A 65 -13.66 3.19 -4.91
CA THR A 65 -14.86 3.88 -4.42
C THR A 65 -14.95 5.29 -5.00
N VAL A 66 -13.84 6.03 -5.06
CA VAL A 66 -13.78 7.35 -5.68
C VAL A 66 -14.14 7.29 -7.16
N ASP A 67 -13.58 6.32 -7.90
CA ASP A 67 -13.89 6.08 -9.32
C ASP A 67 -15.39 5.81 -9.53
N GLY A 68 -15.99 4.91 -8.73
CA GLY A 68 -17.42 4.63 -8.76
C GLY A 68 -18.30 5.83 -8.42
N LEU A 69 -17.91 6.68 -7.46
CA LEU A 69 -18.63 7.91 -7.13
C LEU A 69 -18.59 8.91 -8.29
N ILE A 70 -17.44 9.07 -8.95
CA ILE A 70 -17.31 9.93 -10.12
C ILE A 70 -18.19 9.41 -11.26
N GLY A 71 -18.17 8.10 -11.54
CA GLY A 71 -19.02 7.46 -12.54
C GLY A 71 -20.51 7.69 -12.26
N ALA A 72 -20.97 7.44 -11.04
CA ALA A 72 -22.36 7.66 -10.64
C ALA A 72 -22.80 9.12 -10.82
N LEU A 73 -21.93 10.09 -10.50
CA LEU A 73 -22.22 11.52 -10.72
C LEU A 73 -22.38 11.87 -12.20
N PHE A 74 -21.68 11.18 -13.11
CA PHE A 74 -21.83 11.38 -14.55
C PHE A 74 -23.08 10.68 -15.09
N ASP A 75 -23.38 9.47 -14.63
CA ASP A 75 -24.58 8.73 -15.03
C ASP A 75 -25.88 9.44 -14.57
N ASP A 76 -25.90 10.04 -13.38
CA ASP A 76 -27.03 10.85 -12.89
C ASP A 76 -27.28 12.13 -13.70
N LYS A 77 -26.30 12.55 -14.52
CA LYS A 77 -26.37 13.75 -15.37
C LYS A 77 -26.71 13.43 -16.83
N ALA A 78 -26.70 12.15 -17.23
CA ALA A 78 -27.04 11.66 -18.56
C ALA A 78 -28.55 11.39 -18.70
#